data_AF-A0A357CUV2-F1
#
_entry.id   AF-A0A357CUV2-F1
#
_cell.length_a   1.000
_cell.length_b   1.000
_cell.length_c   1.000
_cell.angle_alpha   90.00
_cell.angle_beta   90.00
_cell.angle_gamma   90.00
#
_symmetry.space_group_name_H-M   'P 1'
#
loop_
_entity.id
_entity.type
_entity.pdbx_description
1 polymer ?
#
loop_
_entity_poly.entity_id
_entity_poly.type
_entity_poly.pdbx_seq_one_letter_code
_entity_poly.pdbx_strand_id
1 'polypeptide(L)'
;MKNKRFIRYYLFTCHGVLIASFYPLYMGTRVVWDMISDGTVMKENYPKYIIPYTPIAVALLVGVLVLPLCMKLFKRFALIGGSALAVSTFFALETLFEKKVVVTTAETVTKLEDWQMYMCYIPPEGWGKTVTTYKTQTPVDILMGNYNPAFKLHFYIISIVLILSVLNCLYGFAQMIRNGDKKRLKALVLQSISSLVFLGLCILACFTAFWRDGNIQVSPLSATLMAIFFILLGVTVGIYVGSFLLGKRKFVTVGISAIVSAIMTTLMYVGEMILLHGHLYSFGTGFLFESIPGIIVAPINILIIITSGCVTALIFWLIHPERRQPNR
;
A
#
# COMPACT_ATOMS: atom_id res chain seq x y z
N MET A 1 19.68 -12.57 27.24
CA MET A 1 20.07 -11.33 26.52
C MET A 1 19.80 -10.13 27.43
N LYS A 2 20.78 -9.62 28.19
CA LYS A 2 20.57 -8.46 29.09
C LYS A 2 21.03 -7.14 28.43
N ASN A 3 20.53 -6.81 27.25
CA ASN A 3 20.64 -5.44 26.73
C ASN A 3 19.37 -4.67 27.14
N LYS A 4 19.43 -3.93 28.26
CA LYS A 4 18.29 -3.16 28.79
C LYS A 4 17.74 -2.17 27.75
N ARG A 5 18.58 -1.60 26.88
CA ARG A 5 18.14 -0.66 25.82
C ARG A 5 17.32 -1.38 24.75
N PHE A 6 17.74 -2.57 24.34
CA PHE A 6 17.01 -3.39 23.38
C PHE A 6 15.64 -3.81 23.93
N ILE A 7 15.56 -4.24 25.19
CA ILE A 7 14.29 -4.63 25.82
C ILE A 7 13.33 -3.44 25.86
N ARG A 8 13.81 -2.25 26.29
CA ARG A 8 12.98 -1.04 26.28
C ARG A 8 12.49 -0.71 24.88
N TYR A 9 13.39 -0.72 23.89
CA TYR A 9 13.03 -0.47 22.50
C TYR A 9 11.94 -1.44 22.01
N TYR A 10 12.13 -2.74 22.23
CA TYR A 10 11.16 -3.76 21.86
C TYR A 10 9.79 -3.53 22.52
N LEU A 11 9.75 -3.22 23.82
CA LEU A 11 8.50 -2.93 24.52
C LEU A 11 7.82 -1.68 23.97
N PHE A 12 8.57 -0.60 23.73
CA PHE A 12 8.02 0.61 23.10
C PHE A 12 7.50 0.34 21.69
N THR A 13 8.20 -0.47 20.90
CA THR A 13 7.73 -0.87 19.56
C THR A 13 6.45 -1.69 19.64
N CYS A 14 6.35 -2.65 20.56
CA CYS A 14 5.13 -3.45 20.76
C CYS A 14 3.95 -2.54 21.13
N HIS A 15 4.12 -1.65 22.10
CA HIS A 15 3.07 -0.72 22.52
C HIS A 15 2.71 0.26 21.41
N GLY A 16 3.71 0.81 20.71
CA GLY A 16 3.48 1.75 19.60
C GLY A 16 2.68 1.12 18.46
N VAL A 17 3.04 -0.10 18.04
CA VAL A 17 2.30 -0.81 17.00
C VAL A 17 0.90 -1.21 17.48
N LEU A 18 0.74 -1.64 18.73
CA LEU A 18 -0.57 -1.95 19.30
C LEU A 18 -1.49 -0.73 19.32
N ILE A 19 -1.00 0.42 19.75
CA ILE A 19 -1.77 1.68 19.78
C ILE A 19 -2.14 2.10 18.36
N ALA A 20 -1.19 2.11 17.43
CA ALA A 20 -1.45 2.47 16.03
C ALA A 20 -2.42 1.49 15.34
N SER A 21 -2.46 0.24 15.81
CA SER A 21 -3.32 -0.82 15.28
C SER A 21 -4.67 -0.93 16.00
N PHE A 22 -4.92 -0.13 17.05
CA PHE A 22 -6.11 -0.29 17.88
C PHE A 22 -7.41 -0.19 17.07
N TYR A 23 -7.55 0.83 16.23
CA TYR A 23 -8.75 1.02 15.42
C TYR A 23 -8.98 -0.13 14.42
N PRO A 24 -8.02 -0.52 13.56
CA PRO A 24 -8.18 -1.68 12.70
C PRO A 24 -8.52 -2.96 13.46
N LEU A 25 -7.87 -3.23 14.59
CA LEU A 25 -8.14 -4.43 15.39
C LEU A 25 -9.54 -4.42 15.99
N TYR A 26 -9.97 -3.30 16.56
CA TYR A 26 -11.32 -3.13 17.09
C TYR A 26 -12.37 -3.39 16.00
N MET A 27 -12.18 -2.78 14.83
CA MET A 27 -13.08 -2.97 13.69
C MET A 27 -13.09 -4.43 13.23
N GLY A 28 -11.93 -5.08 13.13
CA GLY A 28 -11.84 -6.51 12.83
C GLY A 28 -12.56 -7.40 13.85
N THR A 29 -12.48 -7.09 15.15
CA THR A 29 -13.19 -7.86 16.18
C THR A 29 -14.71 -7.68 16.11
N ARG A 30 -15.18 -6.47 15.78
CA ARG A 30 -16.61 -6.19 15.57
C ARG A 30 -17.17 -7.00 14.40
N VAL A 31 -16.45 -7.09 13.29
CA VAL A 31 -16.85 -7.92 12.14
C VAL A 31 -17.07 -9.38 12.53
N VAL A 32 -16.09 -9.95 13.24
CA VAL A 32 -16.16 -11.35 13.67
C VAL A 32 -17.31 -11.55 14.66
N TRP A 33 -17.52 -10.57 15.56
CA TRP A 33 -18.64 -10.60 16.50
C TRP A 33 -19.99 -10.56 15.80
N ASP A 34 -20.20 -9.59 14.91
CA ASP A 34 -21.45 -9.42 14.14
C ASP A 34 -21.72 -10.69 13.30
N MET A 35 -20.68 -11.30 12.72
CA MET A 35 -20.80 -12.57 12.01
C MET A 35 -21.20 -13.75 12.92
N ILE A 36 -20.69 -13.81 14.15
CA ILE A 36 -21.02 -14.87 15.11
C ILE A 36 -22.43 -14.67 15.68
N SER A 37 -22.83 -13.43 15.99
CA SER A 37 -24.12 -13.16 16.63
C SER A 37 -25.27 -13.13 15.64
N ASP A 38 -25.07 -12.49 14.48
CA ASP A 38 -26.15 -12.13 13.56
C ASP A 38 -26.08 -12.94 12.26
N GLY A 39 -25.04 -13.78 12.10
CA GLY A 39 -24.80 -14.59 10.90
C GLY A 39 -24.52 -13.79 9.63
N THR A 40 -24.51 -12.46 9.73
CA THR A 40 -24.37 -11.51 8.62
C THR A 40 -23.70 -10.23 9.13
N VAL A 41 -23.04 -9.50 8.24
CA VAL A 41 -22.47 -8.18 8.55
C VAL A 41 -23.26 -7.13 7.80
N MET A 42 -23.88 -6.19 8.52
CA MET A 42 -24.70 -5.14 7.90
C MET A 42 -23.88 -4.31 6.91
N LYS A 43 -24.47 -4.04 5.74
CA LYS A 43 -23.83 -3.31 4.63
C LYS A 43 -23.40 -1.89 5.00
N GLU A 44 -24.00 -1.24 6.00
CA GLU A 44 -23.53 0.08 6.45
C GLU A 44 -22.26 0.01 7.33
N ASN A 45 -21.98 -1.15 7.93
CA ASN A 45 -20.79 -1.37 8.75
C ASN A 45 -19.66 -2.01 7.95
N TYR A 46 -19.99 -2.81 6.92
CA TYR A 46 -19.10 -3.42 5.92
C TYR A 46 -18.00 -2.46 5.34
N PRO A 47 -18.29 -1.17 5.06
CA PRO A 47 -17.31 -0.18 4.60
C PRO A 47 -16.18 0.12 5.55
N LYS A 48 -16.47 0.05 6.84
CA LYS A 48 -15.52 0.32 7.90
C LYS A 48 -14.59 -0.89 8.14
N TYR A 49 -14.81 -1.99 7.43
CA TYR A 49 -14.27 -3.32 7.75
C TYR A 49 -13.35 -3.96 6.68
N ILE A 50 -13.40 -3.54 5.41
CA ILE A 50 -12.88 -4.34 4.26
C ILE A 50 -11.62 -3.83 3.60
N ILE A 51 -11.05 -2.76 4.11
CA ILE A 51 -9.67 -2.47 3.74
C ILE A 51 -8.83 -3.40 4.60
N PRO A 52 -7.81 -4.11 4.07
CA PRO A 52 -7.14 -5.19 4.78
C PRO A 52 -6.24 -4.67 5.93
N TYR A 53 -6.63 -3.57 6.58
CA TYR A 53 -6.02 -2.98 7.76
C TYR A 53 -6.04 -3.91 8.96
N THR A 54 -7.08 -4.72 9.14
CA THR A 54 -7.08 -5.76 10.19
C THR A 54 -5.99 -6.80 9.89
N PRO A 55 -5.97 -7.45 8.70
CA PRO A 55 -4.84 -8.29 8.28
C PRO A 55 -3.46 -7.63 8.40
N ILE A 56 -3.30 -6.37 7.94
CA ILE A 56 -2.04 -5.62 8.04
C ILE A 56 -1.64 -5.40 9.50
N ALA A 57 -2.57 -4.96 10.35
CA ALA A 57 -2.34 -4.69 11.76
C ALA A 57 -1.89 -5.95 12.50
N VAL A 58 -2.59 -7.07 12.28
CA VAL A 58 -2.21 -8.35 12.87
C VAL A 58 -0.86 -8.82 12.32
N ALA A 59 -0.61 -8.69 11.02
CA ALA A 59 0.68 -9.03 10.41
C ALA A 59 1.84 -8.22 11.00
N LEU A 60 1.66 -6.91 11.21
CA LEU A 60 2.65 -6.05 11.85
C LEU A 60 2.87 -6.43 13.32
N LEU A 61 1.80 -6.71 14.08
CA LEU A 61 1.91 -7.18 15.45
C LEU A 61 2.68 -8.50 15.54
N VAL A 62 2.34 -9.49 14.71
CA VAL A 62 3.04 -10.78 14.67
C VAL A 62 4.51 -10.58 14.29
N GLY A 63 4.79 -9.78 13.27
CA GLY A 63 6.15 -9.46 12.84
C GLY A 63 6.99 -8.81 13.96
N VAL A 64 6.39 -7.90 14.73
CA VAL A 64 7.04 -7.25 15.88
C VAL A 64 7.21 -8.20 17.05
N LEU A 65 6.18 -8.98 17.42
CA LEU A 65 6.24 -9.92 18.54
C LEU A 65 7.31 -10.99 18.34
N VAL A 66 7.50 -11.44 17.10
CA VAL A 66 8.48 -12.46 16.73
C VAL A 66 9.89 -11.86 16.54
N LEU A 67 10.05 -10.53 16.50
CA LEU A 67 11.33 -9.83 16.37
C LEU A 67 12.46 -10.39 17.27
N PRO A 68 12.32 -10.52 18.59
CA PRO A 68 13.38 -11.06 19.44
C PRO A 68 13.74 -12.50 19.08
N LEU A 69 12.76 -13.32 18.70
CA LEU A 69 12.95 -14.71 18.29
C LEU A 69 13.69 -14.77 16.94
N CYS A 70 13.23 -14.02 15.94
CA CYS A 70 13.88 -13.92 14.63
C CYS A 70 15.33 -13.43 14.76
N MET A 71 15.58 -12.43 15.61
CA MET A 71 16.92 -11.92 15.86
C MET A 71 17.82 -12.92 16.59
N LYS A 72 17.25 -13.85 17.36
CA LYS A 72 18.01 -14.93 18.01
C LYS A 72 18.33 -16.06 17.02
N LEU A 73 17.35 -16.49 16.22
CA LEU A 73 17.46 -17.63 15.31
C LEU A 73 18.18 -17.29 14.00
N PHE A 74 17.69 -16.30 13.27
CA PHE A 74 18.14 -16.00 11.91
C PHE A 74 19.28 -14.98 11.83
N LYS A 75 19.62 -14.33 12.95
CA LYS A 75 20.71 -13.33 13.08
C LYS A 75 20.64 -12.25 12.00
N ARG A 76 21.44 -12.38 10.92
CA ARG A 76 21.50 -11.42 9.80
C ARG A 76 20.25 -11.48 8.90
N PHE A 77 19.56 -12.61 8.86
CA PHE A 77 18.34 -12.82 8.09
C PHE A 77 17.06 -12.59 8.91
N ALA A 78 17.17 -12.00 10.10
CA ALA A 78 16.05 -11.78 11.00
C ALA A 78 14.90 -10.99 10.37
N LEU A 79 15.21 -9.96 9.57
CA LEU A 79 14.19 -9.21 8.84
C LEU A 79 13.50 -10.07 7.78
N ILE A 80 14.24 -10.88 7.02
CA ILE A 80 13.64 -11.76 6.00
C ILE A 80 12.68 -12.74 6.65
N GLY A 81 13.09 -13.40 7.74
CA GLY A 81 12.22 -14.32 8.47
C GLY A 81 10.99 -13.63 9.06
N GLY A 82 11.16 -12.45 9.67
CA GLY A 82 10.04 -11.67 10.21
C GLY A 82 9.07 -11.18 9.14
N SER A 83 9.58 -10.65 8.03
CA SER A 83 8.79 -10.20 6.89
C SER A 83 8.04 -11.34 6.22
N ALA A 84 8.68 -12.50 6.01
CA ALA A 84 8.02 -13.67 5.44
C ALA A 84 6.84 -14.12 6.31
N LEU A 85 7.06 -14.23 7.63
CA LEU A 85 6.00 -14.59 8.56
C LEU A 85 4.84 -13.57 8.57
N ALA A 86 5.16 -12.27 8.58
CA ALA A 86 4.15 -11.22 8.56
C ALA A 86 3.34 -11.22 7.26
N VAL A 87 3.98 -11.33 6.10
CA VAL A 87 3.31 -11.41 4.80
C VAL A 87 2.45 -12.67 4.70
N SER A 88 2.93 -13.83 5.17
CA SER A 88 2.12 -15.05 5.24
C SER A 88 0.91 -14.89 6.17
N THR A 89 1.08 -14.22 7.31
CA THR A 89 -0.01 -13.91 8.24
C THR A 89 -1.07 -13.03 7.59
N PHE A 90 -0.64 -11.99 6.87
CA PHE A 90 -1.51 -11.10 6.11
C PHE A 90 -2.38 -11.90 5.12
N PHE A 91 -1.76 -12.71 4.25
CA PHE A 91 -2.52 -13.49 3.27
C PHE A 91 -3.42 -14.55 3.90
N ALA A 92 -2.98 -15.20 4.98
CA ALA A 92 -3.79 -16.19 5.68
C ALA A 92 -5.05 -15.56 6.28
N LEU A 93 -4.92 -14.40 6.93
CA LEU A 93 -6.05 -13.67 7.51
C LEU A 93 -6.97 -13.10 6.44
N GLU A 94 -6.42 -12.52 5.39
CA GLU A 94 -7.20 -12.01 4.26
C GLU A 94 -8.04 -13.13 3.63
N THR A 95 -7.41 -14.28 3.36
CA THR A 95 -8.11 -15.45 2.82
C THR A 95 -9.18 -15.98 3.80
N LEU A 96 -8.93 -15.91 5.10
CA LEU A 96 -9.88 -16.34 6.13
C LEU A 96 -11.08 -15.40 6.18
N PHE A 97 -10.86 -14.09 6.22
CA PHE A 97 -11.94 -13.10 6.18
C PHE A 97 -12.77 -13.26 4.90
N GLU A 98 -12.11 -13.38 3.74
CA GLU A 98 -12.79 -13.63 2.47
C GLU A 98 -13.65 -14.92 2.49
N LYS A 99 -13.11 -16.05 2.96
CA LYS A 99 -13.83 -17.33 2.89
C LYS A 99 -14.86 -17.56 3.99
N LYS A 100 -14.72 -16.90 5.15
CA LYS A 100 -15.52 -17.19 6.36
C LYS A 100 -16.41 -16.04 6.79
N VAL A 101 -16.07 -14.81 6.43
CA VAL A 101 -16.83 -13.61 6.79
C VAL A 101 -17.57 -13.02 5.59
N VAL A 102 -17.20 -13.34 4.36
CA VAL A 102 -17.92 -12.87 3.14
C VAL A 102 -18.94 -13.92 2.63
N VAL A 103 -19.37 -14.86 3.48
CA VAL A 103 -20.27 -15.96 3.07
C VAL A 103 -21.72 -15.50 2.94
N THR A 104 -22.09 -15.19 1.69
CA THR A 104 -23.26 -15.73 0.96
C THR A 104 -24.44 -16.23 1.80
N THR A 105 -25.37 -15.35 2.13
CA THR A 105 -26.79 -15.74 2.20
C THR A 105 -27.30 -15.92 0.77
N ALA A 106 -27.44 -17.18 0.36
CA ALA A 106 -28.34 -17.54 -0.72
C ALA A 106 -29.75 -17.01 -0.36
N GLU A 107 -30.49 -16.53 -1.36
CA GLU A 107 -31.81 -15.88 -1.23
C GLU A 107 -31.81 -14.40 -0.83
N THR A 108 -30.97 -13.61 -1.47
CA THR A 108 -31.45 -12.44 -2.23
C THR A 108 -30.28 -11.96 -3.05
N VAL A 109 -30.50 -11.78 -4.35
CA VAL A 109 -29.50 -11.19 -5.25
C VAL A 109 -29.44 -9.69 -4.94
N THR A 110 -28.99 -9.31 -3.75
CA THR A 110 -28.63 -7.93 -3.46
C THR A 110 -27.27 -7.71 -4.07
N LYS A 111 -27.29 -7.09 -5.24
CA LYS A 111 -26.15 -6.45 -5.90
C LYS A 111 -25.22 -5.87 -4.83
N LEU A 112 -24.05 -6.50 -4.69
CA LEU A 112 -22.99 -6.11 -3.78
C LEU A 112 -22.33 -4.85 -4.35
N GLU A 113 -23.07 -3.74 -4.32
CA GLU A 113 -22.53 -2.40 -4.53
C GLU A 113 -21.68 -2.06 -3.30
N ASP A 114 -20.42 -2.49 -3.35
CA ASP A 114 -19.37 -2.14 -2.40
C ASP A 114 -19.23 -0.61 -2.32
N TRP A 115 -19.03 -0.07 -1.13
CA TRP A 115 -19.00 1.37 -0.86
C TRP A 115 -17.88 2.17 -1.56
N GLN A 116 -16.78 1.52 -1.99
CA GLN A 116 -15.81 2.13 -2.90
C GLN A 116 -16.44 2.41 -4.28
N MET A 117 -17.44 1.61 -4.69
CA MET A 117 -18.35 1.94 -5.79
C MET A 117 -19.44 2.93 -5.41
N TYR A 118 -19.93 2.90 -4.17
CA TYR A 118 -21.03 3.77 -3.73
C TYR A 118 -20.58 5.24 -3.61
N MET A 119 -19.30 5.49 -3.33
CA MET A 119 -18.69 6.82 -3.48
C MET A 119 -18.67 7.29 -4.94
N CYS A 120 -18.70 6.36 -5.92
CA CYS A 120 -18.81 6.63 -7.35
C CYS A 120 -20.26 6.58 -7.87
N TYR A 121 -21.27 6.39 -7.01
CA TYR A 121 -22.65 6.25 -7.40
C TYR A 121 -23.38 7.60 -7.27
N ILE A 122 -23.54 8.30 -8.40
CA ILE A 122 -24.57 9.32 -8.55
C ILE A 122 -25.84 8.58 -8.99
N PRO A 123 -26.98 8.68 -8.27
CA PRO A 123 -28.24 8.15 -8.77
C PRO A 123 -28.57 8.88 -10.08
N PRO A 124 -28.88 8.18 -11.18
CA PRO A 124 -29.21 8.86 -12.43
C PRO A 124 -30.48 9.69 -12.20
N GLU A 125 -30.35 11.02 -12.31
CA GLU A 125 -31.51 11.88 -12.49
C GLU A 125 -32.24 11.40 -13.74
N GLY A 126 -33.43 10.83 -13.55
CA GLY A 126 -34.25 10.32 -14.64
C GLY A 126 -34.55 8.85 -14.51
N TRP A 127 -35.43 8.54 -13.55
CA TRP A 127 -36.24 7.34 -13.62
C TRP A 127 -37.09 7.40 -14.91
N GLY A 128 -36.66 6.68 -15.94
CA GLY A 128 -37.38 6.52 -17.20
C GLY A 128 -37.02 7.53 -18.29
N LYS A 129 -35.95 7.26 -19.06
CA LYS A 129 -35.92 7.39 -20.53
C LYS A 129 -34.60 6.86 -21.09
N THR A 130 -34.73 5.91 -22.00
CA THR A 130 -33.68 5.23 -22.76
C THR A 130 -32.86 6.20 -23.60
N VAL A 131 -31.59 6.40 -23.25
CA VAL A 131 -30.57 6.96 -24.15
C VAL A 131 -29.42 5.97 -24.26
N THR A 132 -29.44 5.17 -25.32
CA THR A 132 -28.34 4.31 -25.73
C THR A 132 -27.18 5.16 -26.22
N THR A 133 -26.28 5.50 -25.29
CA THR A 133 -24.94 6.01 -25.62
C THR A 133 -23.97 4.88 -25.27
N TYR A 134 -23.01 4.55 -26.13
CA TYR A 134 -21.91 3.61 -25.84
C TYR A 134 -20.96 4.10 -24.71
N LYS A 135 -21.41 5.06 -23.88
CA LYS A 135 -20.90 5.49 -22.57
C LYS A 135 -21.60 4.74 -21.40
N THR A 136 -22.18 3.58 -21.67
CA THR A 136 -23.03 2.81 -20.73
C THR A 136 -22.27 1.65 -20.09
N GLN A 137 -21.07 1.94 -19.60
CA GLN A 137 -20.58 1.25 -18.41
C GLN A 137 -20.31 2.34 -17.41
N THR A 138 -21.22 2.51 -16.45
CA THR A 138 -20.86 3.30 -15.29
C THR A 138 -19.65 2.61 -14.64
N PRO A 139 -18.68 3.31 -14.05
CA PRO A 139 -17.65 2.62 -13.29
C PRO A 139 -18.25 1.75 -12.18
N VAL A 140 -19.50 1.99 -11.80
CA VAL A 140 -20.31 1.09 -10.99
C VAL A 140 -20.54 -0.25 -11.72
N ASP A 141 -20.95 -0.29 -12.99
CA ASP A 141 -21.04 -1.56 -13.77
C ASP A 141 -19.68 -2.25 -13.99
N ILE A 142 -18.59 -1.46 -14.10
CA ILE A 142 -17.20 -1.94 -14.18
C ILE A 142 -16.78 -2.54 -12.84
N LEU A 143 -17.10 -1.90 -11.72
CA LEU A 143 -16.76 -2.37 -10.38
C LEU A 143 -17.74 -3.46 -9.87
N MET A 144 -18.95 -3.53 -10.43
CA MET A 144 -19.98 -4.57 -10.20
C MET A 144 -19.78 -5.80 -11.11
N GLY A 145 -18.88 -5.73 -12.09
CA GLY A 145 -18.54 -6.83 -12.97
C GLY A 145 -17.89 -7.98 -12.18
N ASN A 146 -18.66 -9.04 -11.93
CA ASN A 146 -18.22 -10.38 -11.51
C ASN A 146 -16.90 -10.39 -10.71
N TYR A 147 -16.97 -10.21 -9.39
CA TYR A 147 -15.88 -10.34 -8.40
C TYR A 147 -14.55 -10.87 -8.98
N ASN A 148 -13.78 -10.00 -9.62
CA ASN A 148 -12.51 -10.40 -10.22
C ASN A 148 -11.43 -10.31 -9.13
N PRO A 149 -10.78 -11.41 -8.72
CA PRO A 149 -9.73 -11.37 -7.69
C PRO A 149 -8.56 -10.44 -8.08
N ALA A 150 -8.43 -10.11 -9.36
CA ALA A 150 -7.46 -9.15 -9.87
C ALA A 150 -7.71 -7.72 -9.33
N PHE A 151 -8.94 -7.35 -8.94
CA PHE A 151 -9.27 -6.09 -8.26
C PHE A 151 -8.47 -5.89 -6.97
N LYS A 152 -8.14 -6.98 -6.26
CA LYS A 152 -7.40 -6.92 -4.99
C LYS A 152 -5.90 -6.70 -5.15
N LEU A 153 -5.36 -6.88 -6.35
CA LEU A 153 -3.92 -6.77 -6.62
C LEU A 153 -3.38 -5.39 -6.21
N HIS A 154 -4.12 -4.32 -6.51
CA HIS A 154 -3.78 -2.96 -6.12
C HIS A 154 -3.63 -2.82 -4.59
N PHE A 155 -4.61 -3.31 -3.83
CA PHE A 155 -4.60 -3.28 -2.37
C PHE A 155 -3.53 -4.20 -1.76
N TYR A 156 -3.27 -5.36 -2.36
CA TYR A 156 -2.22 -6.27 -1.92
C TYR A 156 -0.82 -5.68 -2.08
N ILE A 157 -0.55 -4.99 -3.20
CA ILE A 157 0.73 -4.29 -3.39
C ILE A 157 0.93 -3.25 -2.29
N ILE A 158 -0.07 -2.38 -2.05
CA ILE A 158 -0.03 -1.36 -1.00
C ILE A 158 0.24 -2.00 0.36
N SER A 159 -0.51 -3.07 0.70
CA SER A 159 -0.42 -3.77 1.97
C SER A 159 0.96 -4.37 2.21
N ILE A 160 1.52 -5.06 1.21
CA ILE A 160 2.86 -5.66 1.29
C ILE A 160 3.92 -4.57 1.45
N VAL A 161 3.86 -3.49 0.65
CA VAL A 161 4.80 -2.38 0.75
C VAL A 161 4.77 -1.76 2.14
N LEU A 162 3.58 -1.54 2.70
CA LEU A 162 3.41 -1.00 4.04
C LEU A 162 3.99 -1.94 5.12
N ILE A 163 3.68 -3.24 5.06
CA ILE A 163 4.19 -4.24 6.01
C ILE A 163 5.72 -4.29 5.97
N LEU A 164 6.30 -4.44 4.77
CA LEU A 164 7.75 -4.57 4.60
C LEU A 164 8.50 -3.30 5.01
N SER A 165 7.96 -2.14 4.66
CA SER A 165 8.58 -0.85 4.96
C SER A 165 8.62 -0.57 6.46
N VAL A 166 7.50 -0.76 7.17
CA VAL A 166 7.42 -0.60 8.62
C VAL A 166 8.31 -1.62 9.32
N LEU A 167 8.25 -2.91 8.95
CA LEU A 167 9.10 -3.93 9.57
C LEU A 167 10.58 -3.67 9.34
N ASN A 168 11.00 -3.18 8.16
CA ASN A 168 12.39 -2.81 7.93
C ASN A 168 12.86 -1.68 8.85
N CYS A 169 12.01 -0.69 9.13
CA CYS A 169 12.32 0.33 10.12
C CYS A 169 12.51 -0.30 11.50
N LEU A 170 11.55 -1.10 11.97
CA LEU A 170 11.57 -1.68 13.31
C LEU A 170 12.75 -2.63 13.52
N TYR A 171 12.96 -3.57 12.60
CA TYR A 171 14.11 -4.48 12.64
C TYR A 171 15.44 -3.76 12.41
N GLY A 172 15.48 -2.75 11.53
CA GLY A 172 16.67 -1.97 11.25
C GLY A 172 17.17 -1.21 12.48
N PHE A 173 16.27 -0.49 13.16
CA PHE A 173 16.57 0.19 14.41
C PHE A 173 16.91 -0.79 15.53
N ALA A 174 16.16 -1.90 15.67
CA ALA A 174 16.47 -2.95 16.63
C ALA A 174 17.89 -3.54 16.44
N GLN A 175 18.28 -3.81 15.19
CA GLN A 175 19.59 -4.32 14.84
C GLN A 175 20.70 -3.29 15.09
N MET A 176 20.44 -2.01 14.81
CA MET A 176 21.37 -0.92 15.12
C MET A 176 21.57 -0.75 16.63
N ILE A 177 20.52 -0.87 17.45
CA ILE A 177 20.62 -0.82 18.92
C ILE A 177 21.40 -2.02 19.46
N ARG A 178 21.27 -3.19 18.82
CA ARG A 178 21.98 -4.41 19.22
C ARG A 178 23.45 -4.40 18.82
N ASN A 179 23.76 -3.97 17.60
CA ASN A 179 25.09 -4.11 17.00
C ASN A 179 25.92 -2.81 17.02
N GLY A 180 25.29 -1.65 17.26
CA GLY A 180 25.94 -0.34 17.26
C GLY A 180 26.25 0.24 15.87
N ASP A 181 26.02 -0.50 14.78
CA ASP A 181 26.34 -0.06 13.41
C ASP A 181 25.32 0.97 12.89
N LYS A 182 25.77 2.22 12.73
CA LYS A 182 24.96 3.36 12.27
C LYS A 182 24.98 3.57 10.75
N LYS A 183 25.59 2.68 9.95
CA LYS A 183 25.68 2.84 8.48
C LYS A 183 24.34 3.07 7.80
N ARG A 184 23.28 2.40 8.26
CA ARG A 184 21.92 2.49 7.69
C ARG A 184 21.05 3.57 8.33
N LEU A 185 21.55 4.35 9.30
CA LEU A 185 20.75 5.29 10.09
C LEU A 185 19.98 6.27 9.19
N LYS A 186 20.66 6.96 8.27
CA LYS A 186 20.02 7.95 7.38
C LYS A 186 18.91 7.32 6.52
N ALA A 187 19.16 6.15 5.95
CA ALA A 187 18.16 5.45 5.15
C ALA A 187 16.98 4.93 5.98
N LEU A 188 17.20 4.47 7.22
CA LEU A 188 16.12 4.02 8.10
C LEU A 188 15.24 5.18 8.57
N VAL A 189 15.83 6.35 8.86
CA VAL A 189 15.07 7.57 9.15
C VAL A 189 14.22 7.96 7.95
N LEU A 190 14.82 7.97 6.75
CA LEU A 190 14.08 8.31 5.53
C LEU A 190 12.99 7.29 5.22
N GLN A 191 13.24 5.99 5.40
CA GLN A 191 12.22 4.96 5.26
C GLN A 191 11.08 5.19 6.26
N SER A 192 11.39 5.58 7.50
CA SER A 192 10.36 5.82 8.52
C SER A 192 9.47 7.00 8.14
N ILE A 193 10.07 8.11 7.70
CA ILE A 193 9.33 9.28 7.21
C ILE A 193 8.47 8.88 6.01
N SER A 194 9.05 8.23 5.01
CA SER A 194 8.33 7.79 3.80
C SER A 194 7.17 6.85 4.15
N SER A 195 7.38 5.90 5.06
CA SER A 195 6.36 4.93 5.47
C SER A 195 5.22 5.58 6.26
N LEU A 196 5.53 6.58 7.11
CA LEU A 196 4.50 7.32 7.86
C LEU A 196 3.67 8.22 6.94
N VAL A 197 4.31 8.93 6.01
CA VAL A 197 3.58 9.74 5.02
C VAL A 197 2.74 8.83 4.11
N PHE A 198 3.28 7.68 3.71
CA PHE A 198 2.56 6.71 2.88
C PHE A 198 1.36 6.12 3.61
N LEU A 199 1.52 5.72 4.88
CA LEU A 199 0.42 5.29 5.74
C LEU A 199 -0.64 6.38 5.88
N GLY A 200 -0.22 7.63 6.12
CA GLY A 200 -1.13 8.78 6.21
C GLY A 200 -1.94 8.98 4.94
N LEU A 201 -1.32 8.88 3.77
CA LEU A 201 -2.03 8.93 2.49
C LEU A 201 -2.93 7.71 2.25
N CYS A 202 -2.56 6.51 2.71
CA CYS A 202 -3.43 5.34 2.65
C CYS A 202 -4.69 5.55 3.50
N ILE A 203 -4.54 6.04 4.74
CA ILE A 203 -5.66 6.38 5.62
C ILE A 203 -6.53 7.45 4.97
N LEU A 204 -5.91 8.51 4.44
CA LEU A 204 -6.62 9.58 3.76
C LEU A 204 -7.40 9.05 2.55
N ALA A 205 -6.76 8.29 1.67
CA ALA A 205 -7.39 7.64 0.51
C ALA A 205 -8.58 6.75 0.91
N CYS A 206 -8.60 6.24 2.13
CA CYS A 206 -9.69 5.38 2.59
C CYS A 206 -10.90 6.15 3.10
N PHE A 207 -10.68 7.32 3.69
CA PHE A 207 -11.78 8.20 4.07
C PHE A 207 -12.30 9.01 2.89
N THR A 208 -11.48 9.24 1.87
CA THR A 208 -11.80 10.21 0.82
C THR A 208 -11.95 9.58 -0.56
N ALA A 209 -11.31 8.43 -0.82
CA ALA A 209 -11.06 7.86 -2.15
C ALA A 209 -10.84 8.95 -3.22
N PHE A 210 -10.09 9.97 -2.79
CA PHE A 210 -9.83 11.29 -3.36
C PHE A 210 -10.93 11.94 -4.22
N TRP A 211 -12.19 11.75 -3.80
CA TRP A 211 -13.42 12.34 -4.34
C TRP A 211 -13.67 12.07 -5.83
N ARG A 212 -13.93 10.78 -6.11
CA ARG A 212 -14.40 10.25 -7.39
C ARG A 212 -15.93 10.34 -7.46
N ASP A 213 -16.45 10.98 -8.50
CA ASP A 213 -17.89 11.09 -8.78
C ASP A 213 -18.41 9.98 -9.72
N GLY A 214 -17.65 8.89 -9.88
CA GLY A 214 -17.93 7.87 -10.88
C GLY A 214 -17.61 8.29 -12.32
N ASN A 215 -16.73 9.28 -12.51
CA ASN A 215 -16.18 9.60 -13.82
C ASN A 215 -14.72 9.11 -13.94
N ILE A 216 -14.32 8.69 -15.14
CA ILE A 216 -12.92 8.36 -15.46
C ILE A 216 -12.05 9.63 -15.46
N GLN A 217 -12.65 10.78 -15.75
CA GLN A 217 -11.98 12.07 -15.60
C GLN A 217 -12.10 12.54 -14.15
N VAL A 218 -10.96 12.72 -13.49
CA VAL A 218 -10.90 13.13 -12.08
C VAL A 218 -10.64 14.62 -11.93
N SER A 219 -11.04 15.17 -10.78
CA SER A 219 -10.76 16.57 -10.45
C SER A 219 -9.24 16.82 -10.37
N PRO A 220 -8.75 18.06 -10.63
CA PRO A 220 -7.32 18.37 -10.54
C PRO A 220 -6.71 18.06 -9.16
N LEU A 221 -7.50 18.23 -8.09
CA LEU A 221 -7.09 17.91 -6.74
C LEU A 221 -6.89 16.39 -6.57
N SER A 222 -7.83 15.57 -7.05
CA SER A 222 -7.72 14.11 -7.04
C SER A 222 -6.52 13.64 -7.85
N ALA A 223 -6.36 14.15 -9.09
CA ALA A 223 -5.24 13.83 -9.95
C ALA A 223 -3.89 14.10 -9.27
N THR A 224 -3.77 15.24 -8.59
CA THR A 224 -2.55 15.61 -7.85
C THR A 224 -2.28 14.64 -6.70
N LEU A 225 -3.31 14.31 -5.91
CA LEU A 225 -3.18 13.40 -4.78
C LEU A 225 -2.84 11.98 -5.22
N MET A 226 -3.44 11.50 -6.32
CA MET A 226 -3.11 10.22 -6.95
C MET A 226 -1.66 10.20 -7.45
N ALA A 227 -1.20 11.26 -8.14
CA ALA A 227 0.18 11.36 -8.61
C ALA A 227 1.17 11.30 -7.44
N ILE A 228 0.91 12.06 -6.38
CA ILE A 228 1.73 12.05 -5.15
C ILE A 228 1.74 10.67 -4.52
N PHE A 229 0.59 10.00 -4.43
CA PHE A 229 0.46 8.66 -3.88
C PHE A 229 1.33 7.65 -4.65
N PHE A 230 1.26 7.68 -5.98
CA PHE A 230 2.00 6.76 -6.85
C PHE A 230 3.52 7.00 -6.77
N ILE A 231 3.93 8.27 -6.79
CA ILE A 231 5.34 8.65 -6.59
C ILE A 231 5.84 8.14 -5.24
N LEU A 232 5.10 8.42 -4.17
CA LEU A 232 5.50 8.06 -2.81
C LEU A 232 5.55 6.55 -2.59
N LEU A 233 4.64 5.78 -3.17
CA LEU A 233 4.70 4.32 -3.17
C LEU A 233 6.04 3.84 -3.78
N GLY A 234 6.35 4.29 -5.00
CA GLY A 234 7.59 3.92 -5.67
C GLY A 234 8.81 4.30 -4.85
N VAL A 235 8.84 5.54 -4.34
CA VAL A 235 9.93 6.06 -3.49
C VAL A 235 10.09 5.23 -2.22
N THR A 236 8.98 4.82 -1.58
CA THR A 236 9.00 3.99 -0.36
C THR A 236 9.67 2.63 -0.61
N VAL A 237 9.42 2.01 -1.77
CA VAL A 237 10.06 0.75 -2.16
C VAL A 237 11.51 0.96 -2.62
N GLY A 238 11.77 2.05 -3.33
CA GLY A 238 13.11 2.47 -3.72
C GLY A 238 14.04 2.67 -2.51
N ILE A 239 13.57 3.39 -1.48
CA ILE A 239 14.29 3.57 -0.22
C ILE A 239 14.49 2.23 0.49
N TYR A 240 13.48 1.36 0.49
CA TYR A 240 13.57 0.05 1.13
C TYR A 240 14.72 -0.76 0.52
N VAL A 241 14.74 -0.92 -0.81
CA VAL A 241 15.79 -1.67 -1.51
C VAL A 241 17.15 -0.99 -1.38
N GLY A 242 17.21 0.32 -1.62
CA GLY A 242 18.46 1.07 -1.56
C GLY A 242 19.11 1.05 -0.17
N SER A 243 18.31 0.92 0.91
CA SER A 243 18.81 0.79 2.27
C SER A 243 19.69 -0.46 2.48
N PHE A 244 19.51 -1.52 1.69
CA PHE A 244 20.34 -2.73 1.72
C PHE A 244 21.55 -2.65 0.80
N LEU A 245 21.50 -1.77 -0.20
CA LEU A 245 22.59 -1.54 -1.17
C LEU A 245 23.61 -0.52 -0.66
N LEU A 246 23.32 0.17 0.46
CA LEU A 246 24.28 1.06 1.12
C LEU A 246 25.62 0.36 1.41
N GLY A 247 26.71 0.97 0.94
CA GLY A 247 28.07 0.41 1.01
C GLY A 247 28.55 -0.25 -0.30
N LYS A 248 27.68 -0.41 -1.30
CA LYS A 248 28.07 -0.80 -2.66
C LYS A 248 28.55 0.42 -3.48
N ARG A 249 28.77 0.24 -4.79
CA ARG A 249 29.18 1.35 -5.67
C ARG A 249 28.03 2.36 -5.81
N LYS A 250 28.34 3.66 -5.83
CA LYS A 250 27.33 4.74 -5.91
C LYS A 250 26.32 4.53 -7.04
N PHE A 251 26.80 4.24 -8.24
CA PHE A 251 25.96 3.96 -9.41
C PHE A 251 25.04 2.75 -9.22
N VAL A 252 25.48 1.70 -8.54
CA VAL A 252 24.67 0.50 -8.28
C VAL A 252 23.55 0.83 -7.29
N THR A 253 23.87 1.52 -6.20
CA THR A 253 22.88 1.91 -5.19
C THR A 253 21.84 2.87 -5.76
N VAL A 254 22.27 3.92 -6.46
CA VAL A 254 21.39 4.94 -7.04
C VAL A 254 20.55 4.33 -8.18
N GLY A 255 21.19 3.64 -9.12
CA GLY A 255 20.53 3.08 -10.30
C GLY A 255 19.51 2.01 -9.96
N ILE A 256 19.86 1.01 -9.14
CA ILE A 256 18.93 -0.08 -8.78
C ILE A 256 17.75 0.48 -7.99
N SER A 257 17.97 1.37 -7.03
CA SER A 257 16.88 1.94 -6.22
C SER A 257 15.90 2.74 -7.08
N ALA A 258 16.41 3.53 -8.03
CA ALA A 258 15.59 4.29 -8.97
C ALA A 258 14.78 3.40 -9.92
N ILE A 259 15.41 2.35 -10.47
CA ILE A 259 14.74 1.39 -11.35
C ILE A 259 13.63 0.67 -10.59
N VAL A 260 13.90 0.19 -9.37
CA VAL A 260 12.89 -0.48 -8.54
C VAL A 260 11.74 0.47 -8.21
N SER A 261 12.02 1.74 -7.91
CA SER A 261 11.00 2.77 -7.68
C SER A 261 10.08 2.96 -8.90
N ALA A 262 10.68 3.04 -10.10
CA ALA A 262 9.93 3.17 -11.34
C ALA A 262 9.08 1.91 -11.61
N ILE A 263 9.67 0.71 -11.49
CA ILE A 263 8.96 -0.57 -11.68
C ILE A 263 7.77 -0.67 -10.73
N MET A 264 7.94 -0.32 -9.45
CA MET A 264 6.84 -0.38 -8.49
C MET A 264 5.72 0.61 -8.83
N THR A 265 6.07 1.82 -9.28
CA THR A 265 5.07 2.79 -9.76
C THR A 265 4.33 2.26 -10.99
N THR A 266 5.03 1.62 -11.92
CA THR A 266 4.41 0.96 -13.08
C THR A 266 3.46 -0.16 -12.66
N LEU A 267 3.86 -1.01 -11.71
CA LEU A 267 2.99 -2.08 -11.19
C LEU A 267 1.72 -1.52 -10.54
N MET A 268 1.79 -0.34 -9.94
CA MET A 268 0.61 0.34 -9.40
C MET A 268 -0.36 0.79 -10.50
N TYR A 269 0.15 1.34 -11.61
CA TYR A 269 -0.67 1.62 -12.81
C TYR A 269 -1.24 0.35 -13.43
N VAL A 270 -0.50 -0.77 -13.44
CA VAL A 270 -1.05 -2.07 -13.87
C VAL A 270 -2.19 -2.51 -12.94
N GLY A 271 -2.02 -2.35 -11.62
CA GLY A 271 -3.09 -2.58 -10.66
C GLY A 271 -4.32 -1.70 -10.88
N GLU A 272 -4.13 -0.42 -11.20
CA GLU A 272 -5.22 0.50 -11.55
C GLU A 272 -5.92 0.09 -12.86
N MET A 273 -5.16 -0.30 -13.90
CA MET A 273 -5.74 -0.80 -15.15
C MET A 273 -6.63 -2.01 -14.93
N ILE A 274 -6.15 -2.96 -14.13
CA ILE A 274 -6.92 -4.14 -13.76
C ILE A 274 -8.18 -3.75 -13.00
N LEU A 275 -8.07 -2.80 -12.07
CA LEU A 275 -9.18 -2.30 -11.26
C LEU A 275 -10.28 -1.62 -12.12
N LEU A 276 -9.89 -0.95 -13.21
CA LEU A 276 -10.79 -0.22 -14.11
C LEU A 276 -11.05 -0.96 -15.44
N HIS A 277 -10.91 -2.29 -15.47
CA HIS A 277 -11.20 -3.12 -16.65
C HIS A 277 -10.48 -2.69 -17.94
N GLY A 278 -9.20 -2.35 -17.82
CA GLY A 278 -8.35 -1.96 -18.94
C GLY A 278 -8.34 -0.45 -19.22
N HIS A 279 -8.92 0.37 -18.33
CA HIS A 279 -8.83 1.83 -18.39
C HIS A 279 -7.92 2.40 -17.31
N LEU A 280 -7.51 3.66 -17.47
CA LEU A 280 -6.78 4.43 -16.46
C LEU A 280 -7.52 5.72 -16.16
N TYR A 281 -7.29 6.28 -14.97
CA TYR A 281 -7.83 7.61 -14.66
C TYR A 281 -7.24 8.67 -15.58
N SER A 282 -8.12 9.54 -16.08
CA SER A 282 -7.72 10.70 -16.87
C SER A 282 -7.61 11.92 -15.97
N PHE A 283 -6.42 12.53 -15.95
CA PHE A 283 -6.10 13.66 -15.08
C PHE A 283 -6.54 15.01 -15.67
N GLY A 284 -7.07 15.02 -16.89
CA GLY A 284 -7.49 16.22 -17.60
C GLY A 284 -7.73 15.97 -19.09
N THR A 285 -7.82 17.04 -19.86
CA THR A 285 -8.00 16.99 -21.33
C THR A 285 -6.80 17.55 -22.05
N GLY A 286 -6.54 17.09 -23.27
CA GLY A 286 -5.41 17.53 -24.10
C GLY A 286 -4.24 16.54 -24.11
N PHE A 287 -3.25 16.85 -24.95
CA PHE A 287 -2.18 15.91 -25.33
C PHE A 287 -1.44 15.25 -24.17
N LEU A 288 -1.20 15.95 -23.06
CA LEU A 288 -0.47 15.41 -21.90
C LEU A 288 -1.30 14.43 -21.06
N PHE A 289 -2.62 14.54 -21.11
CA PHE A 289 -3.56 13.82 -20.25
C PHE A 289 -4.35 12.75 -21.00
N GLU A 290 -4.38 12.83 -22.34
CA GLU A 290 -4.99 11.83 -23.20
C GLU A 290 -4.05 10.62 -23.40
N SER A 291 -4.65 9.43 -23.46
CA SER A 291 -3.96 8.18 -23.76
C SER A 291 -3.33 8.23 -25.15
N ILE A 292 -2.08 7.77 -25.26
CA ILE A 292 -1.36 7.74 -26.55
C ILE A 292 -2.05 6.74 -27.49
N PRO A 293 -2.22 7.04 -28.80
CA PRO A 293 -2.78 6.07 -29.73
C PRO A 293 -2.03 4.73 -29.69
N GLY A 294 -2.73 3.64 -29.36
CA GLY A 294 -2.18 2.30 -29.21
C GLY A 294 -1.63 1.94 -27.83
N ILE A 295 -1.57 2.89 -26.87
CA ILE A 295 -1.14 2.65 -25.49
C ILE A 295 -2.14 3.30 -24.51
N ILE A 296 -2.68 2.53 -23.57
CA ILE A 296 -3.67 3.01 -22.58
C ILE A 296 -3.09 4.12 -21.67
N VAL A 297 -1.76 4.21 -21.57
CA VAL A 297 -1.02 5.14 -20.70
C VAL A 297 -0.90 6.53 -21.32
N ALA A 298 -1.25 7.57 -20.55
CA ALA A 298 -1.05 8.96 -20.93
C ALA A 298 0.39 9.44 -20.66
N PRO A 299 0.90 10.48 -21.37
CA PRO A 299 2.24 11.03 -21.12
C PRO A 299 2.48 11.44 -19.66
N ILE A 300 1.47 11.98 -18.98
CA ILE A 300 1.57 12.34 -17.56
C ILE A 300 1.87 11.13 -16.66
N ASN A 301 1.33 9.95 -16.98
CA ASN A 301 1.56 8.73 -16.20
C ASN A 301 3.02 8.27 -16.34
N ILE A 302 3.59 8.40 -17.53
CA ILE A 302 5.02 8.15 -17.80
C ILE A 302 5.87 9.13 -16.99
N LEU A 303 5.49 10.42 -16.98
CA LEU A 303 6.19 11.44 -16.20
C LEU A 303 6.19 11.06 -14.71
N ILE A 304 5.06 10.62 -14.16
CA ILE A 304 4.94 10.19 -12.76
C ILE A 304 5.87 9.01 -12.43
N ILE A 305 5.97 8.03 -13.33
CA ILE A 305 6.89 6.89 -13.19
C ILE A 305 8.35 7.37 -13.16
N ILE A 306 8.73 8.26 -14.10
CA ILE A 306 10.07 8.83 -14.18
C ILE A 306 10.37 9.66 -12.94
N THR A 307 9.44 10.52 -12.49
CA THR A 307 9.58 11.35 -11.30
C THR A 307 9.83 10.49 -10.06
N SER A 308 9.12 9.38 -9.89
CA SER A 308 9.38 8.44 -8.79
C SER A 308 10.83 7.93 -8.80
N GLY A 309 11.31 7.49 -9.96
CA GLY A 309 12.70 7.04 -10.13
C GLY A 309 13.72 8.15 -9.87
N CYS A 310 13.50 9.35 -10.41
CA CYS A 310 14.38 10.50 -10.26
C CYS A 310 14.46 10.99 -8.80
N VAL A 311 13.33 11.05 -8.09
CA VAL A 311 13.30 11.42 -6.66
C VAL A 311 14.09 10.40 -5.84
N THR A 312 13.89 9.11 -6.09
CA THR A 312 14.67 8.05 -5.42
C THR A 312 16.15 8.13 -5.75
N ALA A 313 16.50 8.40 -7.01
CA ALA A 313 17.88 8.56 -7.44
C ALA A 313 18.55 9.74 -6.72
N LEU A 314 17.87 10.89 -6.65
CA LEU A 314 18.34 12.10 -5.97
C LEU A 314 18.56 11.85 -4.48
N ILE A 315 17.61 11.19 -3.81
CA ILE A 315 17.72 10.77 -2.41
C ILE A 315 19.03 9.98 -2.20
N PHE A 316 19.25 8.92 -2.98
CA PHE A 316 20.43 8.08 -2.80
C PHE A 316 21.71 8.77 -3.22
N TRP A 317 21.65 9.66 -4.20
CA TRP A 317 22.80 10.46 -4.62
C TRP A 317 23.29 11.40 -3.51
N LEU A 318 22.35 11.99 -2.75
CA LEU A 318 22.63 12.89 -1.62
C LEU A 318 23.09 12.16 -0.35
N ILE A 319 22.53 10.99 -0.03
CA ILE A 319 22.89 10.28 1.20
C ILE A 319 24.11 9.36 1.05
N HIS A 320 24.50 9.01 -0.18
CA HIS A 320 25.64 8.14 -0.40
C HIS A 320 26.92 8.87 0.04
N PRO A 321 27.69 8.33 1.00
CA PRO A 321 28.94 8.96 1.40
C PRO A 321 29.87 9.04 0.17
N GLU A 322 30.44 10.22 -0.08
CA GLU A 322 31.52 10.34 -1.04
C GLU A 322 32.64 9.40 -0.61
N ARG A 323 33.02 8.48 -1.49
CA ARG A 323 34.30 7.79 -1.32
C ARG A 323 35.37 8.86 -1.47
N ARG A 324 35.88 9.38 -0.36
CA ARG A 324 37.25 9.91 -0.37
C ARG A 324 38.11 8.75 -0.89
N GLN A 325 38.64 8.91 -2.10
CA GLN A 325 39.68 8.00 -2.56
C GLN A 325 40.79 8.05 -1.50
N PRO A 326 41.31 6.90 -1.02
CA PRO A 326 42.58 6.94 -0.32
C PRO A 326 43.57 7.52 -1.34
N ASN A 327 44.16 8.68 -1.00
CA ASN A 327 45.22 9.32 -1.78
C ASN A 327 46.20 8.25 -2.26
N ARG A 328 46.39 8.19 -3.59
CA ARG A 328 47.57 7.55 -4.17
C ARG A 328 48.76 8.45 -4.00
#